data_AF-A0A438MWB2-F1
#
_entry.id   AF-A0A438MWB2-F1
#
_cell.length_a   1.000
_cell.length_b   1.000
_cell.length_c   1.000
_cell.angle_alpha   90.00
_cell.angle_beta   90.00
_cell.angle_gamma   90.00
#
_symmetry.space_group_name_H-M   'P 1'
#
loop_
_entity.id
_entity.type
_entity.pdbx_description
1 polymer ?
#
loop_
_entity_poly.entity_id
_entity_poly.type
_entity_poly.pdbx_seq_one_letter_code
_entity_poly.pdbx_strand_id
1 'polypeptide(L)'
;MSRVALAASIINGLIAAGHTVKGFEIFASPTWKSLPKLLFAYARVGWYQGSVFFAIAGIDRIIVAMTSLLYLGSSAWYYKNGDGATGTLVAVAGAVQGSILTSKSVYRPG
;
A
#
# COMPACT_ATOMS: atom_id res chain seq x y z
N MET A 1 9.68 7.06 -18.88
CA MET A 1 9.54 6.88 -17.42
C MET A 1 10.91 7.03 -16.78
N SER A 2 11.08 7.78 -15.69
CA SER A 2 12.39 7.85 -15.01
C SER A 2 12.69 6.55 -14.26
N ARG A 3 13.97 6.25 -14.02
CA ARG A 3 14.39 5.05 -13.26
C ARG A 3 13.77 5.00 -11.86
N VAL A 4 13.55 6.16 -11.23
CA VAL A 4 12.91 6.28 -9.90
C VAL A 4 11.41 6.00 -9.98
N ALA A 5 10.73 6.55 -10.98
CA ALA A 5 9.31 6.25 -11.21
C ALA A 5 9.10 4.77 -11.53
N LEU A 6 9.97 4.17 -12.34
CA LEU A 6 9.92 2.74 -12.65
C LEU A 6 10.13 1.88 -11.40
N ALA A 7 11.16 2.17 -10.60
CA ALA A 7 11.43 1.45 -9.36
C ALA A 7 10.24 1.54 -8.39
N ALA A 8 9.61 2.70 -8.31
CA ALA A 8 8.42 2.90 -7.52
C ALA A 8 7.18 2.15 -8.02
N SER A 9 6.92 2.16 -9.33
CA SER A 9 5.81 1.39 -9.92
C SER A 9 6.01 -0.10 -9.66
N ILE A 10 7.26 -0.59 -9.74
CA ILE A 10 7.61 -1.98 -9.39
C ILE A 10 7.32 -2.27 -7.92
N ILE A 11 7.80 -1.43 -6.99
CA ILE A 11 7.59 -1.62 -5.55
C ILE A 11 6.10 -1.61 -5.21
N ASN A 12 5.34 -0.66 -5.77
CA ASN A 12 3.90 -0.57 -5.57
C ASN A 12 3.14 -1.76 -6.15
N GLY A 13 3.55 -2.25 -7.33
CA GLY A 13 3.02 -3.48 -7.91
C GLY A 13 3.29 -4.70 -7.02
N LEU A 14 4.49 -4.80 -6.44
CA LEU A 14 4.83 -5.87 -5.48
C LEU A 14 4.02 -5.77 -4.19
N ILE A 15 3.82 -4.57 -3.65
CA ILE A 15 2.98 -4.37 -2.45
C ILE A 15 1.52 -4.68 -2.77
N ALA A 16 0.98 -4.24 -3.91
CA ALA A 16 -0.37 -4.55 -4.35
C ALA A 16 -0.59 -6.08 -4.47
N ALA A 17 0.38 -6.80 -5.04
CA ALA A 17 0.35 -8.25 -5.13
C ALA A 17 0.40 -8.90 -3.73
N GLY A 18 1.37 -8.53 -2.89
CA GLY A 18 1.51 -9.05 -1.53
C GLY A 18 0.29 -8.79 -0.64
N HIS A 19 -0.26 -7.57 -0.71
CA HIS A 19 -1.49 -7.17 -0.03
C HIS A 19 -2.66 -8.05 -0.48
N THR A 20 -2.81 -8.27 -1.79
CA THR A 20 -3.86 -9.15 -2.34
C THR A 20 -3.72 -10.59 -1.86
N VAL A 21 -2.52 -11.16 -1.94
CA VAL A 21 -2.25 -12.55 -1.51
C VAL A 21 -2.50 -12.71 -0.01
N LYS A 22 -2.04 -11.77 0.82
CA LYS A 22 -2.29 -11.81 2.26
C LYS A 22 -3.78 -11.75 2.58
N GLY A 23 -4.56 -11.00 1.78
CA GLY A 23 -6.02 -11.00 1.88
C GLY A 23 -6.63 -12.38 1.72
N PHE A 24 -6.13 -13.21 0.80
CA PHE A 24 -6.63 -14.58 0.63
C PHE A 24 -6.41 -15.43 1.89
N GLU A 25 -5.23 -15.33 2.51
CA GLU A 25 -4.93 -16.04 3.76
C GLU A 25 -5.81 -15.57 4.92
N ILE A 26 -5.89 -14.24 5.11
CA ILE A 26 -6.66 -13.62 6.19
C ILE A 26 -8.14 -14.00 6.08
N PHE A 27 -8.76 -13.84 4.91
CA PHE A 27 -10.17 -14.14 4.68
C PHE A 27 -10.49 -15.65 4.64
N ALA A 28 -9.48 -16.50 4.49
CA ALA A 28 -9.64 -17.95 4.63
C ALA A 28 -9.69 -18.42 6.09
N SER A 29 -9.17 -17.61 7.03
CA SER A 29 -9.05 -17.98 8.44
C SER A 29 -10.41 -18.16 9.13
N PRO A 30 -10.53 -19.06 10.13
CA PRO A 30 -11.76 -19.27 10.88
C PRO A 30 -12.27 -17.99 11.57
N THR A 31 -11.36 -17.21 12.16
CA THR A 31 -11.65 -15.95 12.86
C THR A 31 -12.32 -14.93 11.94
N TRP A 32 -11.88 -14.85 10.68
CA TRP A 32 -12.50 -13.96 9.71
C TRP A 32 -13.84 -14.49 9.22
N LYS A 33 -13.94 -15.80 8.95
CA LYS A 33 -15.20 -16.42 8.51
C LYS A 33 -16.31 -16.36 9.56
N SER A 34 -15.97 -16.22 10.84
CA SER A 34 -16.96 -16.03 11.91
C SER A 34 -17.54 -14.61 11.99
N LEU A 35 -17.03 -13.65 11.22
CA LEU A 35 -17.59 -12.30 11.21
C LEU A 35 -19.00 -12.27 10.61
N PRO A 36 -19.89 -11.37 11.10
CA PRO A 36 -21.16 -11.09 10.46
C PRO A 36 -20.97 -10.80 8.96
N LYS A 37 -21.82 -11.39 8.11
CA LYS A 37 -21.68 -11.36 6.64
C LYS A 37 -21.41 -9.97 6.09
N LEU A 38 -22.09 -8.96 6.61
CA LEU A 38 -21.94 -7.58 6.16
C LEU A 38 -20.56 -7.01 6.52
N LEU A 39 -20.07 -7.24 7.75
CA LEU A 39 -18.74 -6.80 8.19
C LEU A 39 -17.64 -7.50 7.38
N PHE A 40 -17.78 -8.81 7.14
CA PHE A 40 -16.86 -9.54 6.28
C PHE A 40 -16.81 -8.96 4.86
N ALA A 41 -17.98 -8.65 4.29
CA ALA A 41 -18.08 -8.09 2.95
C ALA A 41 -17.39 -6.71 2.85
N TYR A 42 -17.67 -5.79 3.77
CA TYR A 42 -17.04 -4.45 3.77
C TYR A 42 -15.52 -4.51 3.94
N ALA A 43 -15.04 -5.34 4.86
CA ALA A 43 -13.62 -5.52 5.07
C ALA A 43 -12.93 -6.13 3.83
N ARG A 44 -13.55 -7.12 3.19
CA ARG A 44 -13.00 -7.75 1.98
C ARG A 44 -13.00 -6.80 0.78
N VAL A 45 -14.07 -6.02 0.59
CA VAL A 45 -14.14 -5.00 -0.46
C VAL A 45 -13.09 -3.91 -0.22
N GLY A 46 -12.98 -3.38 1.00
CA GLY A 46 -11.98 -2.37 1.36
C GLY A 46 -10.55 -2.87 1.14
N TRP A 47 -10.30 -4.15 1.42
CA TRP A 47 -9.00 -4.78 1.17
C TRP A 47 -8.63 -4.82 -0.32
N TYR A 48 -9.58 -5.21 -1.18
CA TYR A 48 -9.37 -5.19 -2.64
C TYR A 48 -9.25 -3.77 -3.19
N GLN A 49 -10.01 -2.81 -2.66
CA GLN A 49 -9.84 -1.39 -3.00
C GLN A 49 -8.43 -0.89 -2.66
N GLY A 50 -7.88 -1.26 -1.50
CA GLY A 50 -6.49 -0.98 -1.13
C GLY A 50 -5.47 -1.56 -2.12
N SER A 51 -5.67 -2.81 -2.57
CA SER A 51 -4.82 -3.43 -3.60
C SER A 51 -4.81 -2.66 -4.92
N VAL A 52 -5.99 -2.23 -5.40
CA VAL A 52 -6.11 -1.42 -6.62
C VAL A 52 -5.49 -0.04 -6.42
N PHE A 53 -5.67 0.57 -5.25
CA PHE A 53 -5.06 1.85 -4.91
C PHE A 53 -3.53 1.79 -4.96
N PHE A 54 -2.92 0.73 -4.41
CA PHE A 54 -1.46 0.52 -4.53
C PHE A 54 -1.02 0.35 -5.98
N ALA A 55 -1.80 -0.34 -6.83
CA ALA A 55 -1.48 -0.44 -8.25
C ALA A 55 -1.50 0.94 -8.96
N ILE A 56 -2.48 1.80 -8.63
CA ILE A 56 -2.62 3.14 -9.23
C ILE A 56 -1.57 4.13 -8.67
N ALA A 57 -1.17 3.98 -7.40
CA ALA A 57 -0.14 4.81 -6.77
C ALA A 57 1.23 4.74 -7.45
N GLY A 58 1.43 3.79 -8.37
CA GLY A 58 2.60 3.75 -9.23
C GLY A 58 2.59 4.76 -10.39
N ILE A 59 1.53 5.55 -10.60
CA ILE A 59 1.30 6.28 -11.86
C ILE A 59 1.10 7.81 -11.70
N ASP A 60 0.58 8.31 -10.57
CA ASP A 60 0.23 9.74 -10.38
C ASP A 60 0.87 10.39 -9.12
N ARG A 61 1.29 11.66 -9.22
CA ARG A 61 1.98 12.40 -8.14
C ARG A 61 1.14 12.65 -6.89
N ILE A 62 -0.14 12.98 -7.06
CA ILE A 62 -1.05 13.21 -5.91
C ILE A 62 -1.28 11.89 -5.21
N ILE A 63 -1.47 10.81 -5.98
CA ILE A 63 -1.68 9.47 -5.43
C ILE A 63 -0.42 8.98 -4.71
N VAL A 64 0.78 9.20 -5.25
CA VAL A 64 2.06 8.93 -4.57
C VAL A 64 2.15 9.64 -3.23
N ALA A 65 1.79 10.93 -3.16
CA ALA A 65 1.83 11.70 -1.92
C ALA A 65 0.83 11.17 -0.87
N MET A 66 -0.41 10.92 -1.28
CA MET A 66 -1.44 10.37 -0.40
C MET A 66 -1.09 8.97 0.09
N THR A 67 -0.54 8.12 -0.77
CA THR A 67 -0.12 6.75 -0.41
C THR A 67 1.07 6.76 0.54
N SER A 68 2.03 7.66 0.33
CA SER A 68 3.17 7.84 1.24
C SER A 68 2.69 8.22 2.65
N LEU A 69 1.77 9.18 2.75
CA LEU A 69 1.17 9.59 4.03
C LEU A 69 0.39 8.45 4.68
N LEU A 70 -0.39 7.70 3.89
CA LEU A 70 -1.13 6.54 4.37
C LEU A 70 -0.20 5.47 4.95
N TYR A 71 0.90 5.15 4.26
CA TYR A 71 1.88 4.17 4.73
C TYR A 71 2.57 4.60 6.03
N LEU A 72 2.95 5.87 6.15
CA LEU A 72 3.54 6.41 7.37
C LEU A 72 2.54 6.41 8.54
N GLY A 73 1.29 6.79 8.28
CA GLY A 73 0.21 6.71 9.28
C GLY A 73 -0.08 5.27 9.72
N SER A 74 -0.11 4.33 8.76
CA SER A 74 -0.34 2.91 9.01
C SER A 74 0.81 2.30 9.81
N SER A 75 2.06 2.69 9.50
CA SER A 75 3.24 2.28 10.26
C SER A 75 3.11 2.64 11.73
N ALA A 76 2.78 3.90 12.03
CA ALA A 76 2.58 4.37 13.40
C ALA A 76 1.46 3.59 14.11
N TRP A 77 0.39 3.25 13.41
CA TRP A 77 -0.69 2.42 13.94
C TRP A 77 -0.21 1.00 14.26
N TYR A 78 0.53 0.35 13.37
CA TYR A 78 1.05 -1.01 13.61
C TYR A 78 2.00 -1.06 14.81
N TYR A 79 2.92 -0.10 14.93
CA TYR A 79 3.78 0.02 16.12
C TYR A 79 2.97 0.17 17.41
N LYS A 80 1.94 1.03 17.40
CA LYS A 80 1.05 1.24 18.55
C LYS A 80 0.30 -0.03 18.96
N ASN A 81 0.06 -0.95 18.04
CA ASN A 81 -0.68 -2.20 18.27
C ASN A 81 0.21 -3.44 18.35
N GLY A 82 1.54 -3.27 18.49
CA GLY A 82 2.48 -4.36 18.76
C GLY A 82 3.02 -5.10 17.54
N ASP A 83 2.73 -4.65 16.32
CA ASP A 83 3.27 -5.23 15.08
C ASP A 83 4.41 -4.36 14.50
N GLY A 84 5.58 -4.46 15.13
CA GLY A 84 6.76 -3.68 14.71
C GLY A 84 7.36 -4.13 13.37
N ALA A 85 7.19 -5.40 13.00
CA ALA A 85 7.72 -5.94 11.74
C ALA A 85 6.96 -5.36 10.54
N THR A 86 5.62 -5.40 10.57
CA THR A 86 4.79 -4.77 9.54
C THR A 86 4.98 -3.26 9.56
N GLY A 87 5.02 -2.66 10.76
CA GLY A 87 5.26 -1.22 10.93
C GLY A 87 6.55 -0.74 10.26
N THR A 88 7.66 -1.47 10.42
CA THR A 88 8.94 -1.16 9.75
C THR A 88 8.80 -1.25 8.23
N LEU A 89 8.19 -2.33 7.74
CA LEU A 89 8.06 -2.58 6.31
C LEU A 89 7.27 -1.46 5.61
N VAL A 90 6.12 -1.07 6.17
CA VAL A 90 5.31 0.00 5.58
C VAL A 90 5.94 1.39 5.75
N ALA A 91 6.72 1.64 6.80
CA ALA A 91 7.49 2.90 6.92
C ALA A 91 8.50 3.06 5.78
N VAL A 92 9.27 2.00 5.50
CA VAL A 92 10.25 2.01 4.40
C VAL A 92 9.55 2.20 3.05
N ALA A 93 8.43 1.49 2.83
CA ALA A 93 7.63 1.66 1.60
C ALA A 93 7.14 3.10 1.43
N GLY A 94 6.61 3.72 2.49
CA GLY A 94 6.15 5.11 2.48
C GLY A 94 7.27 6.11 2.23
N ALA A 95 8.45 5.92 2.83
CA ALA A 95 9.61 6.78 2.62
C ALA A 95 10.16 6.69 1.18
N VAL A 96 10.28 5.46 0.66
CA VAL A 96 10.71 5.22 -0.72
C VAL A 96 9.71 5.83 -1.70
N GLN A 97 8.42 5.67 -1.45
CA GLN A 97 7.38 6.27 -2.29
C GLN A 97 7.40 7.81 -2.23
N GLY A 98 7.57 8.40 -1.04
CA GLY A 98 7.68 9.84 -0.88
C GLY A 98 8.88 10.44 -1.63
N SER A 99 9.99 9.70 -1.74
CA SER A 99 11.18 10.14 -2.47
C SER A 99 10.93 10.36 -3.98
N ILE A 100 9.88 9.76 -4.55
CA ILE A 100 9.51 9.96 -5.96
C ILE A 100 9.06 11.41 -6.20
N LEU A 101 8.42 12.04 -5.20
CA LEU A 101 7.92 13.41 -5.30
C LEU A 101 9.04 14.42 -5.49
N THR A 102 10.26 14.13 -5.01
CA THR A 102 11.42 15.03 -5.10
C THR A 102 12.25 14.79 -6.36
N SER A 103 11.95 13.77 -7.17
CA SER A 103 12.70 13.45 -8.39
C SER A 103 12.34 14.37 -9.56
N LYS A 104 13.29 15.22 -9.98
CA LYS A 104 13.18 16.13 -11.14
C LYS A 104 13.09 15.39 -12.48
N SER A 105 13.58 14.15 -12.56
CA SER A 105 13.65 13.36 -13.81
C SER A 105 12.31 12.83 -14.34
N VAL A 106 11.24 12.95 -13.55
CA VAL A 106 9.89 12.52 -13.90
C VAL A 106 9.16 13.55 -14.78
N TYR A 107 9.66 14.80 -14.82
CA TYR A 107 8.92 15.95 -15.34
C TYR A 107 9.74 16.74 -16.38
N ARG A 108 10.03 16.12 -17.52
CA ARG A 108 10.18 16.89 -18.77
C ARG A 108 8.88 16.76 -19.55
N PRO A 109 8.16 17.85 -19.83
CA PRO A 109 7.20 17.82 -20.92
C PRO A 109 8.00 17.55 -22.19
N GLY A 110 7.63 16.47 -22.89
CA GLY A 110 7.98 16.31 -24.30
C GLY A 110 7.17 17.28 -25.14
#